data_AF-A0AAU6X2U3-F1
#
_entry.id   AF-A0AAU6X2U3-F1
#
_cell.length_a   1.000
_cell.length_b   1.000
_cell.length_c   1.000
_cell.angle_alpha   90.00
_cell.angle_beta   90.00
_cell.angle_gamma   90.00
#
_symmetry.space_group_name_H-M   'P 1'
#
loop_
_entity.id
_entity.type
_entity.pdbx_description
1 polymer ?
#
loop_
_entity_poly.entity_id
_entity_poly.type
_entity_poly.pdbx_seq_one_letter_code
_entity_poly.pdbx_strand_id
1 'polypeptide(L)'
;MAANNMLIEVSAYAGFAGALLTQIINATIIYFTDKRKYRTEVKNLYRDKKIDIGENFYYLSGESMTMLKKSITFWKNRSNAQSEMSLAFLNKERKKIEEQTLKLNSENWRYNLISLYFNVSLSFSDVQEYNAKAQSCFLKILDLADRLNKAGEEEKDLLCGVYAVHVFDLCSLYEDMYKRIEKDTNVVRDELREEFVALPKKKKLKPTIVSPQVLG
;
A
#
# COMPACT_ATOMS: atom_id res chain seq x y z
N MET A 1 5.28 11.39 80.71
CA MET A 1 4.54 12.02 79.59
C MET A 1 5.41 12.23 78.34
N ALA A 2 6.65 12.70 78.43
CA ALA A 2 7.52 12.95 77.25
C ALA A 2 7.81 11.71 76.37
N ALA A 3 8.00 10.53 76.97
CA ALA A 3 8.27 9.29 76.22
C ALA A 3 7.08 8.81 75.35
N ASN A 4 5.84 9.09 75.76
CA ASN A 4 4.66 8.73 74.97
C ASN A 4 4.49 9.66 73.75
N ASN A 5 4.83 10.94 73.88
CA ASN A 5 4.79 11.88 72.75
C ASN A 5 5.82 11.52 71.69
N MET A 6 7.04 11.14 72.10
CA MET A 6 8.09 10.70 71.16
C MET A 6 7.69 9.42 70.41
N LEU A 7 7.01 8.48 71.07
CA LEU A 7 6.56 7.22 70.44
C LEU A 7 5.40 7.45 69.46
N ILE A 8 4.50 8.39 69.78
CA ILE A 8 3.43 8.84 68.87
C ILE A 8 4.02 9.57 67.65
N GLU A 9 5.00 10.44 67.85
CA GLU A 9 5.67 11.15 66.74
C GLU A 9 6.43 10.18 65.82
N VAL A 10 7.21 9.26 66.38
CA VAL A 10 7.97 8.26 65.59
C VAL A 10 7.03 7.32 64.83
N SER A 11 5.92 6.88 65.43
CA SER A 11 4.92 6.05 64.74
C SER A 11 4.15 6.81 63.66
N ALA A 12 3.84 8.09 63.88
CA ALA A 12 3.25 8.97 62.87
C ALA A 12 4.20 9.21 61.68
N TYR A 13 5.49 9.45 61.94
CA TYR A 13 6.51 9.59 60.89
C TYR A 13 6.75 8.28 60.13
N ALA A 14 6.74 7.13 60.80
CA ALA A 14 6.84 5.83 60.16
C ALA A 14 5.60 5.53 59.28
N GLY A 15 4.40 5.86 59.76
CA GLY A 15 3.16 5.75 58.98
C GLY A 15 3.15 6.67 57.76
N PHE A 16 3.62 7.91 57.92
CA PHE A 16 3.76 8.87 56.81
C PHE A 16 4.81 8.43 55.79
N ALA A 17 5.98 7.95 56.26
CA ALA A 17 7.02 7.41 55.39
C ALA A 17 6.54 6.16 54.63
N GLY A 18 5.80 5.26 55.28
CA GLY A 18 5.17 4.10 54.63
C GLY A 18 4.13 4.51 53.58
N ALA A 19 3.31 5.53 53.87
CA ALA A 19 2.34 6.06 52.92
C ALA A 19 3.02 6.71 51.70
N LEU A 20 4.08 7.51 51.91
CA LEU A 20 4.86 8.11 50.83
C LEU A 20 5.56 7.07 49.96
N LEU A 21 6.20 6.07 50.57
CA LEU A 21 6.83 4.98 49.82
C LEU A 21 5.81 4.20 48.99
N THR A 22 4.64 3.90 49.56
CA THR A 22 3.56 3.22 48.83
C THR A 22 3.06 4.07 47.66
N GLN A 23 2.91 5.37 47.84
CA GLN A 23 2.53 6.29 46.76
C GLN A 23 3.58 6.36 45.65
N ILE A 24 4.88 6.41 45.99
CA ILE A 24 5.98 6.42 45.01
C ILE A 24 6.02 5.10 44.23
N ILE A 25 5.88 3.96 44.92
CA ILE A 25 5.86 2.63 44.29
C ILE A 25 4.65 2.52 43.35
N ASN A 26 3.46 2.93 43.79
CA ASN A 26 2.26 2.92 42.96
C ASN A 26 2.40 3.84 41.74
N ALA A 27 2.89 5.07 41.93
CA ALA A 27 3.14 6.00 40.82
C ALA A 27 4.13 5.43 39.80
N THR A 28 5.17 4.75 40.29
CA THR A 28 6.19 4.10 39.44
C THR A 28 5.60 2.92 38.65
N ILE A 29 4.82 2.07 39.31
CA ILE A 29 4.14 0.93 38.66
C ILE A 29 3.14 1.44 37.62
N ILE A 30 2.36 2.47 37.94
CA ILE A 30 1.41 3.10 37.01
C ILE A 30 2.18 3.63 35.79
N TYR A 31 3.25 4.40 35.99
CA TYR A 31 4.06 4.94 34.90
C TYR A 31 4.63 3.85 33.98
N PHE A 32 5.23 2.78 34.53
CA PHE A 32 5.77 1.69 33.72
C PHE A 32 4.68 0.89 33.02
N THR A 33 3.53 0.70 33.65
CA THR A 33 2.38 0.01 33.05
C THR A 33 1.81 0.83 31.89
N ASP A 34 1.66 2.13 32.09
CA ASP A 34 1.15 3.04 31.06
C ASP A 34 2.12 3.14 29.88
N LYS A 35 3.43 3.22 30.15
CA LYS A 35 4.47 3.18 29.10
C LYS A 35 4.45 1.88 28.28
N ARG A 36 4.18 0.73 28.92
CA ARG A 36 4.03 -0.56 28.22
C ARG A 36 2.76 -0.60 27.39
N LYS A 37 1.66 -0.10 27.92
CA LYS A 37 0.38 0.02 27.21
C LYS A 37 0.53 0.90 25.97
N TYR A 38 1.08 2.10 26.13
CA TYR A 38 1.35 3.03 25.03
C TYR A 38 2.23 2.41 23.94
N ARG A 39 3.33 1.73 24.31
CA ARG A 39 4.17 1.00 23.33
C ARG A 39 3.40 -0.07 22.56
N THR A 40 2.50 -0.77 23.23
CA THR A 40 1.67 -1.81 22.61
C THR A 40 0.63 -1.20 21.68
N GLU A 41 -0.01 -0.11 22.09
CA GLU A 41 -0.99 0.63 21.28
C GLU A 41 -0.35 1.23 20.03
N VAL A 42 0.83 1.86 20.15
CA VAL A 42 1.58 2.38 19.00
C VAL A 42 1.98 1.25 18.05
N LYS A 43 2.42 0.10 18.57
CA LYS A 43 2.77 -1.07 17.74
C LYS A 43 1.55 -1.60 16.99
N ASN A 44 0.40 -1.71 17.67
CA ASN A 44 -0.84 -2.15 17.04
C ASN A 44 -1.32 -1.15 15.99
N LEU A 45 -1.29 0.16 16.29
CA LEU A 45 -1.66 1.20 15.35
C LEU A 45 -0.75 1.18 14.11
N TYR A 46 0.57 1.04 14.29
CA TYR A 46 1.51 0.92 13.19
C TYR A 46 1.18 -0.29 12.31
N ARG A 47 0.92 -1.44 12.93
CA ARG A 47 0.55 -2.67 12.23
C ARG A 47 -0.77 -2.52 11.48
N ASP A 48 -1.80 -1.98 12.12
CA ASP A 48 -3.12 -1.78 11.49
C ASP A 48 -2.99 -0.86 10.28
N LYS A 49 -2.15 0.18 10.38
CA LYS A 49 -1.84 1.06 9.24
C LYS A 49 -1.04 0.37 8.16
N LYS A 50 -0.06 -0.46 8.51
CA LYS A 50 0.69 -1.26 7.54
C LYS A 50 -0.23 -2.20 6.75
N ILE A 51 -1.21 -2.83 7.41
CA ILE A 51 -2.20 -3.69 6.77
C ILE A 51 -3.12 -2.88 5.83
N ASP A 52 -3.72 -1.78 6.31
CA ASP A 52 -4.59 -0.90 5.50
C ASP A 52 -3.86 -0.39 4.24
N ILE A 53 -2.61 0.04 4.39
CA ILE A 53 -1.78 0.51 3.27
C ILE A 53 -1.44 -0.64 2.31
N GLY A 54 -1.08 -1.82 2.82
CA GLY A 54 -0.76 -2.98 2.00
C GLY A 54 -1.95 -3.52 1.21
N GLU A 55 -3.14 -3.57 1.82
CA GLU A 55 -4.38 -3.99 1.14
C GLU A 55 -4.76 -3.01 0.01
N ASN A 56 -4.67 -1.71 0.29
CA ASN A 56 -4.92 -0.67 -0.71
C ASN A 56 -3.92 -0.77 -1.88
N PHE A 57 -2.64 -0.95 -1.58
CA PHE A 57 -1.60 -1.16 -2.60
C PHE A 57 -1.86 -2.39 -3.46
N TYR A 58 -2.29 -3.49 -2.87
CA TYR A 58 -2.62 -4.71 -3.60
C TYR A 58 -3.80 -4.51 -4.56
N TYR A 59 -4.86 -3.84 -4.09
CA TYR A 59 -6.02 -3.51 -4.93
C TYR A 59 -5.61 -2.63 -6.13
N LEU A 60 -4.87 -1.55 -5.89
CA LEU A 60 -4.44 -0.62 -6.93
C LEU A 60 -3.48 -1.24 -7.94
N SER A 61 -2.54 -2.03 -7.45
CA SER A 61 -1.60 -2.75 -8.30
C SER A 61 -2.33 -3.75 -9.18
N GLY A 62 -3.35 -4.43 -8.64
CA GLY A 62 -4.25 -5.32 -9.40
C GLY A 62 -5.00 -4.62 -10.53
N GLU A 63 -5.62 -3.47 -10.24
CA GLU A 63 -6.31 -2.65 -11.24
C GLU A 63 -5.33 -2.16 -12.32
N SER A 64 -4.18 -1.63 -11.92
CA SER A 64 -3.14 -1.11 -12.82
C SER A 64 -2.59 -2.20 -13.75
N MET A 65 -2.29 -3.39 -13.20
CA MET A 65 -1.87 -4.56 -13.96
C MET A 65 -2.93 -5.01 -14.97
N THR A 66 -4.21 -4.94 -14.59
CA THR A 66 -5.33 -5.28 -15.48
C THR A 66 -5.44 -4.29 -16.64
N MET A 67 -5.28 -3.00 -16.37
CA MET A 67 -5.25 -1.95 -17.40
C MET A 67 -4.07 -2.13 -18.37
N LEU A 68 -2.87 -2.44 -17.85
CA LEU A 68 -1.69 -2.71 -18.67
C LEU A 68 -1.89 -3.93 -19.57
N LYS A 69 -2.41 -5.04 -19.03
CA LYS A 69 -2.72 -6.25 -19.83
C LYS A 69 -3.72 -5.97 -20.94
N LYS A 70 -4.80 -5.24 -20.66
CA LYS A 70 -5.78 -4.82 -21.67
C LYS A 70 -5.12 -3.97 -22.75
N SER A 71 -4.24 -3.04 -22.37
CA SER A 71 -3.52 -2.17 -23.30
C SER A 71 -2.56 -2.96 -24.20
N ILE A 72 -1.79 -3.91 -23.66
CA ILE A 72 -0.92 -4.79 -24.46
C ILE A 72 -1.74 -5.64 -25.43
N THR A 73 -2.83 -6.24 -24.96
CA THR A 73 -3.72 -7.07 -25.79
C THR A 73 -4.32 -6.25 -26.92
N PHE A 74 -4.70 -5.00 -26.63
CA PHE A 74 -5.17 -4.05 -27.63
C PHE A 74 -4.12 -3.81 -28.73
N TRP A 75 -2.90 -3.44 -28.36
CA TRP A 75 -1.85 -3.12 -29.32
C TRP A 75 -1.42 -4.32 -30.16
N LYS A 76 -1.36 -5.52 -29.57
CA LYS A 76 -1.06 -6.76 -30.29
C LYS A 76 -2.14 -7.15 -31.31
N ASN A 77 -3.41 -6.84 -31.02
CA ASN A 77 -4.54 -7.19 -31.89
C ASN A 77 -4.96 -6.06 -32.85
N ARG A 78 -4.28 -4.92 -32.83
CA ARG A 78 -4.66 -3.72 -33.59
C ARG A 78 -4.65 -3.92 -35.11
N SER A 79 -3.84 -4.84 -35.64
CA SER A 79 -3.85 -5.19 -37.07
C SER A 79 -5.21 -5.72 -37.54
N ASN A 80 -6.02 -6.30 -36.64
CA ASN A 80 -7.35 -6.85 -36.95
C ASN A 80 -8.47 -5.81 -36.82
N ALA A 81 -8.17 -4.59 -36.34
CA ALA A 81 -9.13 -3.57 -35.95
C ALA A 81 -8.97 -2.30 -36.81
N GLN A 82 -9.02 -2.44 -38.14
CA GLN A 82 -8.86 -1.32 -39.08
C GLN A 82 -10.15 -0.48 -39.29
N SER A 83 -11.25 -0.76 -38.61
CA SER A 83 -12.49 0.02 -38.79
C SER A 83 -12.51 1.32 -37.95
N GLU A 84 -13.12 2.39 -38.48
CA GLU A 84 -13.38 3.64 -37.76
C GLU A 84 -14.13 3.42 -36.44
N MET A 85 -15.05 2.44 -36.41
CA MET A 85 -15.81 2.07 -35.23
C MET A 85 -14.92 1.49 -34.12
N SER A 86 -13.88 0.74 -34.52
CA SER A 86 -12.84 0.28 -33.61
C SER A 86 -12.04 1.45 -33.05
N LEU A 87 -11.59 2.40 -33.88
CA LEU A 87 -10.87 3.60 -33.42
C LEU A 87 -11.68 4.47 -32.44
N ALA A 88 -12.98 4.65 -32.67
CA ALA A 88 -13.86 5.39 -31.76
C ALA A 88 -14.06 4.66 -30.42
N PHE A 89 -14.27 3.34 -30.45
CA PHE A 89 -14.32 2.51 -29.24
C PHE A 89 -13.02 2.59 -28.44
N LEU A 90 -11.87 2.63 -29.12
CA LEU A 90 -10.54 2.69 -28.52
C LEU A 90 -10.24 4.02 -27.84
N ASN A 91 -10.62 5.14 -28.46
CA ASN A 91 -10.53 6.45 -27.80
C ASN A 91 -11.43 6.54 -26.57
N LYS A 92 -12.58 5.85 -26.57
CA LYS A 92 -13.48 5.78 -25.43
C LYS A 92 -12.91 4.94 -24.28
N GLU A 93 -12.38 3.76 -24.57
CA GLU A 93 -11.69 2.94 -23.55
C GLU A 93 -10.42 3.64 -23.03
N ARG A 94 -9.67 4.37 -23.86
CA ARG A 94 -8.55 5.20 -23.42
C ARG A 94 -8.97 6.25 -22.40
N LYS A 95 -9.98 7.07 -22.73
CA LYS A 95 -10.49 8.10 -21.80
C LYS A 95 -10.96 7.49 -20.49
N LYS A 96 -11.63 6.35 -20.56
CA LYS A 96 -12.09 5.62 -19.37
C LYS A 96 -10.93 5.13 -18.51
N ILE A 97 -9.88 4.56 -19.12
CA ILE A 97 -8.67 4.15 -18.40
C ILE A 97 -7.99 5.36 -17.79
N GLU A 98 -7.83 6.45 -18.53
CA GLU A 98 -7.18 7.68 -18.09
C GLU A 98 -7.93 8.36 -16.93
N GLU A 99 -9.27 8.44 -17.01
CA GLU A 99 -10.14 8.90 -15.93
C GLU A 99 -10.06 7.99 -14.71
N GLN A 100 -10.04 6.67 -14.90
CA GLN A 100 -9.90 5.71 -13.80
C GLN A 100 -8.52 5.83 -13.15
N THR A 101 -7.43 5.96 -13.92
CA THR A 101 -6.08 6.17 -13.38
C THR A 101 -5.97 7.50 -12.63
N LEU A 102 -6.52 8.59 -13.17
CA LEU A 102 -6.55 9.90 -12.50
C LEU A 102 -7.33 9.83 -11.19
N LYS A 103 -8.48 9.17 -11.19
CA LYS A 103 -9.28 8.95 -10.00
C LYS A 103 -8.54 8.10 -8.95
N LEU A 104 -7.92 7.00 -9.39
CA LEU A 104 -7.13 6.14 -8.51
C LEU A 104 -5.93 6.89 -7.91
N ASN A 105 -5.30 7.78 -8.68
CA ASN A 105 -4.18 8.61 -8.22
C ASN A 105 -4.60 9.74 -7.28
N SER A 106 -5.74 10.41 -7.54
CA SER A 106 -6.22 11.50 -6.68
C SER A 106 -6.78 11.01 -5.34
N GLU A 107 -7.32 9.79 -5.31
CA GLU A 107 -7.90 9.19 -4.12
C GLU A 107 -6.88 8.47 -3.21
N ASN A 108 -5.68 8.14 -3.70
CA ASN A 108 -4.75 7.24 -2.98
C ASN A 108 -3.41 7.84 -2.57
N TRP A 109 -3.46 8.84 -1.69
CA TRP A 109 -2.31 9.24 -0.89
C TRP A 109 -1.66 8.08 -0.12
N ARG A 110 -2.43 7.02 0.22
CA ARG A 110 -1.93 5.81 0.90
C ARG A 110 -0.96 5.01 0.03
N TYR A 111 -1.14 5.00 -1.29
CA TYR A 111 -0.20 4.37 -2.22
C TYR A 111 1.18 5.02 -2.15
N ASN A 112 1.23 6.34 -1.96
CA ASN A 112 2.50 7.08 -1.82
C ASN A 112 3.23 6.79 -0.50
N LEU A 113 2.53 6.26 0.51
CA LEU A 113 3.12 5.90 1.80
C LEU A 113 3.63 4.46 1.84
N ILE A 114 3.43 3.67 0.78
CA ILE A 114 3.81 2.26 0.77
C ILE A 114 5.30 2.04 1.08
N SER A 115 6.17 2.94 0.59
CA SER A 115 7.62 2.89 0.81
C SER A 115 8.05 3.13 2.25
N LEU A 116 7.17 3.68 3.09
CA LEU A 116 7.42 3.81 4.54
C LEU A 116 7.22 2.50 5.30
N TYR A 117 6.41 1.59 4.75
CA TYR A 117 5.97 0.38 5.44
C TYR A 117 6.50 -0.91 4.79
N PHE A 118 6.86 -0.85 3.51
CA PHE A 118 7.30 -1.99 2.69
C PHE A 118 8.47 -1.58 1.80
N ASN A 119 9.38 -2.51 1.52
CA ASN A 119 10.53 -2.28 0.65
C ASN A 119 10.17 -2.45 -0.84
N VAL A 120 9.34 -1.55 -1.37
CA VAL A 120 8.97 -1.54 -2.78
C VAL A 120 10.05 -0.88 -3.64
N SER A 121 10.23 -1.38 -4.87
CA SER A 121 11.24 -0.89 -5.79
C SER A 121 10.75 0.26 -6.67
N LEU A 122 9.44 0.36 -6.89
CA LEU A 122 8.83 1.36 -7.76
C LEU A 122 8.56 2.65 -6.98
N SER A 123 9.30 3.71 -7.33
CA SER A 123 9.00 5.04 -6.81
C SER A 123 7.91 5.72 -7.65
N PHE A 124 7.22 6.71 -7.06
CA PHE A 124 6.28 7.55 -7.80
C PHE A 124 6.94 8.27 -8.99
N SER A 125 8.20 8.69 -8.85
CA SER A 125 8.99 9.28 -9.94
C SER A 125 9.21 8.29 -11.09
N ASP A 126 9.47 7.01 -10.79
CA ASP A 126 9.66 5.99 -11.83
C ASP A 126 8.36 5.78 -12.62
N VAL A 127 7.22 5.78 -11.93
CA VAL A 127 5.89 5.68 -12.58
C VAL A 127 5.67 6.84 -13.53
N GLN A 128 5.99 8.07 -13.11
CA GLN A 128 5.84 9.27 -13.93
C GLN A 128 6.76 9.23 -15.17
N GLU A 129 8.01 8.79 -14.99
CA GLU A 129 8.96 8.66 -16.10
C GLU A 129 8.49 7.60 -17.11
N TYR A 130 8.02 6.44 -16.63
CA TYR A 130 7.44 5.40 -17.49
C TYR A 130 6.22 5.91 -18.24
N ASN A 131 5.34 6.67 -17.58
CA ASN A 131 4.17 7.25 -18.22
C ASN A 131 4.57 8.25 -19.32
N ALA A 132 5.55 9.13 -19.06
CA ALA A 132 6.06 10.07 -20.05
C ALA A 132 6.66 9.36 -21.27
N LYS A 133 7.43 8.28 -21.04
CA LYS A 133 7.99 7.43 -22.13
C LYS A 133 6.88 6.76 -22.94
N ALA A 134 5.92 6.14 -22.28
CA ALA A 134 4.78 5.48 -22.94
C ALA A 134 3.95 6.49 -23.76
N GLN A 135 3.70 7.68 -23.22
CA GLN A 135 3.00 8.76 -23.92
C GLN A 135 3.78 9.23 -25.15
N SER A 136 5.10 9.38 -25.05
CA SER A 136 5.95 9.73 -26.19
C SER A 136 5.88 8.68 -27.30
N CYS A 137 6.01 7.39 -26.96
CA CYS A 137 5.86 6.29 -27.92
C CYS A 137 4.47 6.29 -28.56
N PHE A 138 3.42 6.50 -27.77
CA PHE A 138 2.05 6.56 -28.27
C PHE A 138 1.84 7.68 -29.28
N LEU A 139 2.33 8.89 -29.01
CA LEU A 139 2.22 10.01 -29.95
C LEU A 139 2.95 9.74 -31.26
N LYS A 140 4.11 9.08 -31.22
CA LYS A 140 4.83 8.66 -32.43
C LYS A 140 4.04 7.63 -33.24
N ILE A 141 3.38 6.68 -32.58
CA ILE A 141 2.51 5.70 -33.25
C ILE A 141 1.34 6.40 -33.93
N LEU A 142 0.73 7.42 -33.30
CA LEU A 142 -0.35 8.20 -33.90
C LEU A 142 0.14 8.98 -35.14
N ASP A 143 1.26 9.67 -35.04
CA ASP A 143 1.85 10.40 -36.16
C ASP A 143 2.14 9.46 -37.35
N LEU A 144 2.71 8.29 -37.07
CA LEU A 144 2.98 7.27 -38.10
C LEU A 144 1.72 6.68 -38.70
N ALA A 145 0.65 6.48 -37.91
CA ALA A 145 -0.64 6.05 -38.42
C ALA A 145 -1.24 7.09 -39.38
N ASP A 146 -1.15 8.38 -39.04
CA ASP A 146 -1.62 9.46 -39.91
C ASP A 146 -0.79 9.57 -41.20
N ARG A 147 0.53 9.35 -41.11
CA ARG A 147 1.41 9.30 -42.28
C ARG A 147 1.10 8.09 -43.17
N LEU A 148 0.88 6.92 -42.60
CA LEU A 148 0.48 5.70 -43.32
C LEU A 148 -0.81 5.89 -44.13
N ASN A 149 -1.78 6.61 -43.55
CA ASN A 149 -3.04 6.92 -44.23
C ASN A 149 -2.87 7.85 -45.44
N LYS A 150 -1.80 8.67 -45.47
CA LYS A 150 -1.54 9.68 -46.51
C LYS A 150 -0.44 9.28 -47.49
N ALA A 151 0.32 8.22 -47.19
CA ALA A 151 1.47 7.77 -47.97
C ALA A 151 1.07 7.04 -49.26
N GLY A 152 1.92 7.11 -50.29
CA GLY A 152 1.82 6.28 -51.49
C GLY A 152 2.21 4.82 -51.22
N GLU A 153 1.90 3.89 -52.14
CA GLU A 153 2.14 2.45 -51.92
C GLU A 153 3.60 2.10 -51.61
N GLU A 154 4.58 2.73 -52.28
CA GLU A 154 6.01 2.44 -52.04
C GLU A 154 6.51 2.92 -50.67
N GLU A 155 5.93 4.00 -50.12
CA GLU A 155 6.31 4.54 -48.81
C GLU A 155 5.58 3.82 -47.65
N LYS A 156 4.42 3.20 -47.93
CA LYS A 156 3.62 2.47 -46.94
C LYS A 156 4.35 1.29 -46.33
N ASP A 157 5.07 0.49 -47.12
CA ASP A 157 5.78 -0.68 -46.59
C ASP A 157 6.87 -0.29 -45.59
N LEU A 158 7.62 0.78 -45.89
CA LEU A 158 8.67 1.30 -45.03
C LEU A 158 8.10 1.91 -43.74
N LEU A 159 7.00 2.68 -43.87
CA LEU A 159 6.28 3.25 -42.72
C LEU A 159 5.61 2.18 -41.86
N CYS A 160 5.12 1.08 -42.45
CA CYS A 160 4.53 -0.05 -41.74
C CYS A 160 5.57 -0.74 -40.84
N GLY A 161 6.79 -0.93 -41.34
CA GLY A 161 7.90 -1.46 -40.54
C GLY A 161 8.22 -0.58 -39.33
N VAL A 162 8.36 0.73 -39.53
CA VAL A 162 8.64 1.70 -38.46
C VAL A 162 7.49 1.77 -37.45
N TYR A 163 6.24 1.76 -37.92
CA TYR A 163 5.05 1.71 -37.08
C TYR A 163 5.03 0.45 -36.20
N ALA A 164 5.31 -0.72 -36.77
CA ALA A 164 5.33 -1.99 -36.03
C ALA A 164 6.38 -2.00 -34.92
N VAL A 165 7.58 -1.45 -35.18
CA VAL A 165 8.63 -1.30 -34.16
C VAL A 165 8.15 -0.45 -32.99
N HIS A 166 7.53 0.70 -33.26
CA HIS A 166 7.05 1.56 -32.17
C HIS A 166 5.89 0.96 -31.37
N VAL A 167 5.00 0.20 -32.03
CA VAL A 167 3.96 -0.57 -31.32
C VAL A 167 4.59 -1.64 -30.43
N PHE A 168 5.64 -2.31 -30.90
CA PHE A 168 6.39 -3.29 -30.11
C PHE A 168 7.10 -2.64 -28.91
N ASP A 169 7.73 -1.48 -29.09
CA ASP A 169 8.37 -0.72 -28.02
C ASP A 169 7.33 -0.32 -26.94
N LEU A 170 6.16 0.14 -27.35
CA LEU A 170 5.08 0.51 -26.43
C LEU A 170 4.57 -0.70 -25.63
N CYS A 171 4.38 -1.84 -26.30
CA CYS A 171 4.01 -3.09 -25.62
C CYS A 171 5.08 -3.50 -24.60
N SER A 172 6.35 -3.40 -24.98
CA SER A 172 7.48 -3.75 -24.11
C SER A 172 7.54 -2.86 -22.87
N LEU A 173 7.30 -1.55 -23.01
CA LEU A 173 7.21 -0.61 -21.89
C LEU A 173 6.09 -1.00 -20.91
N TYR A 174 4.92 -1.41 -21.42
CA TYR A 174 3.81 -1.86 -20.58
C TYR A 174 4.10 -3.19 -19.90
N GLU A 175 4.76 -4.14 -20.59
CA GLU A 175 5.16 -5.43 -20.01
C GLU A 175 6.21 -5.25 -18.90
N ASP A 176 7.17 -4.35 -19.08
CA ASP A 176 8.17 -4.03 -18.06
C ASP A 176 7.53 -3.39 -16.82
N MET A 177 6.62 -2.43 -17.02
CA MET A 177 5.88 -1.83 -15.92
C MET A 177 5.04 -2.88 -15.18
N TYR A 178 4.36 -3.76 -15.91
CA TYR A 178 3.60 -4.87 -15.34
C TYR A 178 4.50 -5.75 -14.45
N LYS A 179 5.67 -6.18 -14.95
CA LYS A 179 6.60 -7.03 -14.19
C LYS A 179 7.10 -6.36 -12.92
N ARG A 180 7.35 -5.04 -12.95
CA ARG A 180 7.80 -4.29 -11.76
C ARG A 180 6.68 -4.19 -10.72
N ILE A 181 5.46 -3.84 -11.14
CA ILE A 181 4.29 -3.81 -10.24
C ILE A 181 4.03 -5.20 -9.63
N GLU A 182 4.12 -6.26 -10.44
CA GLU A 182 3.95 -7.64 -9.98
C GLU A 182 5.01 -8.03 -8.95
N LYS A 183 6.28 -7.65 -9.18
CA LYS A 183 7.36 -7.88 -8.22
C LYS A 183 7.08 -7.19 -6.88
N ASP A 184 6.74 -5.90 -6.88
CA ASP A 184 6.47 -5.16 -5.65
C ASP A 184 5.21 -5.68 -4.94
N THR A 185 4.19 -6.10 -5.70
CA THR A 185 2.98 -6.74 -5.16
C THR A 185 3.33 -8.04 -4.45
N ASN A 186 4.25 -8.85 -5.01
CA ASN A 186 4.72 -10.07 -4.36
C ASN A 186 5.48 -9.77 -3.06
N VAL A 187 6.32 -8.74 -3.04
CA VAL A 187 7.04 -8.31 -1.81
C VAL A 187 6.04 -7.93 -0.71
N VAL A 188 5.07 -7.06 -1.02
CA VAL A 188 4.05 -6.64 -0.07
C VAL A 188 3.22 -7.84 0.44
N ARG A 189 2.84 -8.75 -0.46
CA ARG A 189 2.11 -9.97 -0.10
C ARG A 189 2.91 -10.85 0.86
N ASP A 190 4.18 -11.07 0.58
CA ASP A 190 5.03 -11.97 1.35
C ASP A 190 5.31 -11.38 2.75
N GLU A 191 5.59 -10.07 2.84
CA GLU A 191 5.70 -9.36 4.12
C GLU A 191 4.40 -9.38 4.94
N LEU A 192 3.24 -9.15 4.31
CA LEU A 192 1.95 -9.24 5.00
C LEU A 192 1.70 -10.66 5.53
N ARG A 193 2.02 -11.69 4.72
CA ARG A 193 1.86 -13.09 5.13
C ARG A 193 2.69 -13.44 6.37
N GLU A 194 3.95 -13.00 6.42
CA GLU A 194 4.79 -13.20 7.61
C GLU A 194 4.16 -12.57 8.86
N GLU A 195 3.60 -11.37 8.71
CA GLU A 195 2.97 -10.63 9.81
C GLU A 195 1.65 -11.27 10.29
N PHE A 196 0.90 -11.92 9.40
CA PHE A 196 -0.29 -12.71 9.75
C PHE A 196 0.06 -14.10 10.34
N VAL A 197 1.13 -14.75 9.88
CA VAL A 197 1.60 -16.04 10.43
C VAL A 197 2.22 -15.86 11.82
N ALA A 198 2.87 -14.72 12.08
CA ALA A 198 3.43 -14.36 13.39
C ALA A 198 2.38 -14.01 14.46
N LEU A 199 1.08 -14.12 14.16
CA LEU A 199 0.02 -13.93 15.15
C LEU A 199 0.08 -15.03 16.23
N PRO A 200 0.32 -14.69 17.52
CA PRO A 200 0.01 -15.64 18.57
C PRO A 200 -1.49 -15.91 18.52
N LYS A 201 -1.86 -17.18 18.27
CA LYS A 201 -3.25 -17.66 18.40
C LYS A 201 -3.79 -17.08 19.71
N LYS A 202 -4.83 -16.24 19.63
CA LYS A 202 -5.54 -15.74 20.82
C LYS A 202 -5.83 -16.95 21.69
N LYS A 203 -5.09 -17.14 22.79
CA LYS A 203 -5.46 -18.11 23.83
C LYS A 203 -6.82 -17.64 24.29
N LYS A 204 -7.87 -18.40 23.95
CA LYS A 204 -9.20 -18.22 24.53
C LYS A 204 -8.99 -18.30 26.04
N LEU A 205 -9.00 -17.14 26.71
CA LEU A 205 -9.11 -17.09 28.16
C LEU A 205 -10.45 -17.74 28.48
N LYS A 206 -10.40 -18.95 29.04
CA LYS A 206 -11.59 -19.57 29.62
C LYS A 206 -12.10 -18.61 30.70
N PRO A 207 -13.40 -18.28 30.74
CA PRO A 207 -13.94 -17.50 31.83
C PRO A 207 -13.75 -18.31 33.11
N THR A 208 -12.92 -17.80 34.02
CA THR A 208 -12.86 -18.30 35.39
C THR A 208 -14.18 -17.93 36.05
N ILE A 209 -15.09 -18.89 36.12
CA ILE A 209 -16.29 -18.78 36.95
C ILE A 209 -15.81 -18.77 38.39
N VAL A 210 -15.89 -17.61 39.04
CA VAL A 210 -15.68 -17.49 40.48
C VAL A 210 -16.97 -17.96 41.14
N SER A 211 -16.95 -19.17 41.70
CA SER A 211 -18.03 -19.66 42.55
C SER A 211 -18.13 -18.79 43.82
N PRO A 212 -19.32 -18.34 44.23
CA PRO A 212 -19.48 -17.64 45.50
C PRO A 212 -19.20 -18.62 46.64
N GLN A 213 -18.23 -18.29 47.49
CA GLN A 213 -18.06 -18.98 48.77
C GLN A 213 -19.29 -18.71 49.63
N VAL A 214 -19.96 -19.79 50.01
CA VAL A 214 -21.03 -19.80 51.01
C VAL A 214 -20.41 -19.40 52.35
N LEU A 215 -20.85 -18.26 52.88
CA LEU A 215 -20.59 -17.85 54.26
C LEU A 215 -21.34 -18.83 55.18
N GLY A 216 -20.59 -19.56 55.99
CA GLY A 216 -21.09 -20.24 57.20
C GLY A 216 -20.99 -19.32 58.40
#